data_AF-A0A914YMI3-F1
#
_entry.id   AF-A0A914YMI3-F1
#
_cell.length_a   1.000
_cell.length_b   1.000
_cell.length_c   1.000
_cell.angle_alpha   90.00
_cell.angle_beta   90.00
_cell.angle_gamma   90.00
#
_symmetry.space_group_name_H-M   'P 1'
#
loop_
_entity.id
_entity.type
_entity.pdbx_description
1 polymer ?
#
loop_
_entity_poly.entity_id
_entity_poly.type
_entity_poly.pdbx_seq_one_letter_code
_entity_poly.pdbx_strand_id
1 'polypeptide(L)'
;MEVFGEEMDIMVELLNVYGGNGLGGSGSSGGAGLSGDDIIVDNYRSIYGGDDVGGTGGSGVTGSNITVHNSGGILGGNGVNGGDGINGSNLFITNDNMISGGYGIKQGGDAISGNQITLNNNGIVQGGYGPDGGCSVYGEDIHINNHDSVINGDIKLASIPVNGTNELIIKNINNATAINGGLMIGNGSSVYLSGKNSIFNGNISIDEDASMNLSVGNANVHANTITLKSDSWLNIDTSIKNWTQDYYTLLSSDTDNKQTTDGCRLCAEHSWRKPDTE
;
A
#
# COMPACT_ATOMS: atom_id res chain seq x y z
N MET A 1 -13.11 -34.80 26.90
CA MET A 1 -11.86 -34.92 26.12
C MET A 1 -11.74 -33.60 25.41
N GLU A 2 -11.09 -32.64 26.06
CA GLU A 2 -10.84 -31.31 25.49
C GLU A 2 -9.60 -31.43 24.61
N VAL A 3 -9.75 -31.16 23.32
CA VAL A 3 -8.64 -31.03 22.39
C VAL A 3 -8.28 -29.56 22.39
N PHE A 4 -7.18 -29.21 23.04
CA PHE A 4 -6.53 -27.91 22.84
C PHE A 4 -5.88 -27.96 21.45
N GLY A 5 -6.32 -27.10 20.53
CA GLY A 5 -5.57 -26.83 19.32
C GLY A 5 -4.35 -26.01 19.73
N GLU A 6 -3.16 -26.61 19.64
CA GLU A 6 -1.91 -25.89 19.89
C GLU A 6 -1.65 -24.95 18.70
N GLU A 7 -1.57 -23.65 18.96
CA GLU A 7 -1.04 -22.66 18.01
C GLU A 7 0.37 -23.09 17.59
N MET A 8 0.65 -23.08 16.29
CA MET A 8 1.95 -23.49 15.76
C MET A 8 2.90 -22.28 15.70
N ASP A 9 3.70 -22.10 16.76
CA ASP A 9 4.77 -21.10 16.79
C ASP A 9 5.98 -21.57 15.98
N ILE A 10 6.26 -20.93 14.85
CA ILE A 10 7.49 -21.15 14.07
C ILE A 10 8.50 -20.06 14.42
N MET A 11 9.34 -20.32 15.43
CA MET A 11 10.48 -19.44 15.73
C MET A 11 11.67 -19.72 14.79
N VAL A 12 12.05 -18.75 13.96
CA VAL A 12 13.22 -18.81 13.07
C VAL A 12 14.34 -17.93 13.63
N GLU A 13 15.01 -18.39 14.69
CA GLU A 13 15.97 -17.54 15.41
C GLU A 13 17.36 -17.43 14.74
N LEU A 14 17.78 -18.38 13.87
CA LEU A 14 19.20 -18.45 13.46
C LEU A 14 19.49 -18.91 12.02
N LEU A 15 18.48 -19.15 11.18
CA LEU A 15 18.66 -19.69 9.84
C LEU A 15 17.93 -18.85 8.80
N ASN A 16 18.50 -18.77 7.59
CA ASN A 16 17.75 -18.26 6.44
C ASN A 16 16.76 -19.32 5.97
N VAL A 17 15.54 -18.93 5.65
CA VAL A 17 14.53 -19.83 5.08
C VAL A 17 14.43 -19.56 3.58
N TYR A 18 14.38 -20.63 2.79
CA TYR A 18 14.31 -20.54 1.32
C TYR A 18 13.16 -21.39 0.81
N GLY A 19 12.32 -20.80 -0.03
CA GLY A 19 11.33 -21.50 -0.80
C GLY A 19 11.98 -22.37 -1.88
N GLY A 20 11.33 -23.48 -2.22
CA GLY A 20 11.81 -24.35 -3.29
C GLY A 20 11.70 -23.67 -4.66
N ASN A 21 12.71 -23.80 -5.52
CA ASN A 21 12.65 -23.21 -6.86
C ASN A 21 11.69 -23.97 -7.78
N GLY A 22 10.97 -23.24 -8.64
CA GLY A 22 10.14 -23.81 -9.69
C GLY A 22 10.99 -24.43 -10.80
N LEU A 23 10.54 -25.57 -11.37
CA LEU A 23 11.28 -26.30 -12.41
C LEU A 23 11.17 -25.68 -13.81
N GLY A 24 10.52 -24.52 -13.95
CA GLY A 24 10.40 -23.76 -15.20
C GLY A 24 9.38 -24.34 -16.18
N GLY A 25 8.21 -23.72 -16.22
CA GLY A 25 7.17 -23.91 -17.24
C GLY A 25 6.20 -22.73 -17.21
N SER A 26 5.49 -22.44 -18.30
CA SER A 26 4.49 -21.37 -18.29
C SER A 26 3.41 -21.68 -17.24
N GLY A 27 3.31 -20.85 -16.20
CA GLY A 27 2.35 -21.02 -15.11
C GLY A 27 2.83 -21.84 -13.93
N SER A 28 4.12 -22.22 -13.85
CA SER A 28 4.70 -22.72 -12.59
C SER A 28 4.94 -21.56 -11.61
N SER A 29 5.13 -21.89 -10.34
CA SER A 29 5.51 -20.92 -9.32
C SER A 29 6.67 -21.44 -8.49
N GLY A 30 7.53 -20.51 -8.05
CA GLY A 30 8.45 -20.77 -6.97
C GLY A 30 7.66 -21.10 -5.69
N GLY A 31 8.18 -22.02 -4.89
CA GLY A 31 7.64 -22.32 -3.57
C GLY A 31 7.84 -21.14 -2.62
N ALA A 32 6.92 -20.97 -1.66
CA ALA A 32 7.08 -19.95 -0.64
C ALA A 32 8.21 -20.28 0.34
N GLY A 33 8.85 -19.27 0.91
CA GLY A 33 9.80 -19.46 2.01
C GLY A 33 9.13 -20.10 3.22
N LEU A 34 8.03 -19.49 3.67
CA LEU A 34 7.11 -20.05 4.66
C LEU A 34 5.68 -20.02 4.12
N SER A 35 4.93 -21.11 4.32
CA SER A 35 3.52 -21.18 3.98
C SER A 35 2.73 -21.88 5.09
N GLY A 36 1.64 -21.26 5.52
CA GLY A 36 0.76 -21.82 6.54
C GLY A 36 -0.30 -20.83 6.98
N ASP A 37 -1.37 -21.36 7.57
CA ASP A 37 -2.42 -20.58 8.22
C ASP A 37 -2.21 -20.61 9.74
N ASP A 38 -2.63 -19.56 10.45
CA ASP A 38 -2.53 -19.41 11.91
C ASP A 38 -1.08 -19.54 12.41
N ILE A 39 -0.16 -18.78 11.78
CA ILE A 39 1.27 -18.83 12.10
C ILE A 39 1.80 -17.51 12.67
N ILE A 40 2.77 -17.64 13.58
CA ILE A 40 3.61 -16.55 14.05
C ILE A 40 5.01 -16.72 13.44
N VAL A 41 5.52 -15.63 12.85
CA VAL A 41 6.82 -15.58 12.17
C VAL A 41 7.71 -14.55 12.86
N ASP A 42 8.62 -15.04 13.68
CA ASP A 42 9.70 -14.23 14.26
C ASP A 42 10.94 -14.33 13.35
N ASN A 43 11.13 -13.32 12.49
CA ASN A 43 12.23 -13.29 11.53
C ASN A 43 13.37 -12.38 12.00
N TYR A 44 14.52 -12.99 12.31
CA TYR A 44 15.74 -12.27 12.67
C TYR A 44 16.81 -12.27 11.57
N ARG A 45 16.58 -12.96 10.46
CA ARG A 45 17.54 -13.07 9.34
C ARG A 45 16.90 -12.81 8.00
N SER A 46 16.63 -13.85 7.22
CA SER A 46 16.07 -13.70 5.89
C SER A 46 15.15 -14.85 5.54
N ILE A 47 13.99 -14.52 4.99
CA ILE A 47 13.06 -15.46 4.37
C ILE A 47 12.97 -15.11 2.89
N TYR A 48 13.19 -16.09 2.03
CA TYR A 48 13.18 -15.92 0.58
C TYR A 48 12.12 -16.82 -0.05
N GLY A 49 11.30 -16.25 -0.92
CA GLY A 49 10.53 -17.03 -1.89
C GLY A 49 11.45 -17.70 -2.91
N GLY A 50 11.02 -18.85 -3.42
CA GLY A 50 11.75 -19.58 -4.46
C GLY A 50 11.69 -18.88 -5.81
N ASP A 51 12.73 -19.01 -6.62
CA ASP A 51 12.76 -18.45 -7.97
C ASP A 51 12.01 -19.35 -8.96
N ASP A 52 11.41 -18.76 -10.00
CA ASP A 52 10.87 -19.48 -11.16
C ASP A 52 11.09 -18.73 -12.48
N VAL A 53 12.06 -19.21 -13.25
CA VAL A 53 12.46 -18.61 -14.53
C VAL A 53 11.35 -18.63 -15.60
N GLY A 54 10.40 -19.58 -15.51
CA GLY A 54 9.32 -19.75 -16.48
C GLY A 54 7.96 -19.20 -16.02
N GLY A 55 7.85 -18.81 -14.75
CA GLY A 55 6.60 -18.50 -14.09
C GLY A 55 6.70 -17.35 -13.08
N THR A 56 5.92 -17.42 -12.00
CA THR A 56 5.92 -16.40 -10.95
C THR A 56 6.86 -16.82 -9.82
N GLY A 57 7.68 -15.91 -9.31
CA GLY A 57 8.47 -16.18 -8.10
C GLY A 57 7.57 -16.52 -6.91
N GLY A 58 8.06 -17.33 -5.97
CA GLY A 58 7.33 -17.67 -4.75
C GLY A 58 7.28 -16.49 -3.78
N SER A 59 6.31 -16.47 -2.88
CA SER A 59 6.27 -15.46 -1.81
C SER A 59 7.33 -15.75 -0.73
N GLY A 60 7.83 -14.72 -0.04
CA GLY A 60 8.62 -14.93 1.17
C GLY A 60 7.79 -15.65 2.24
N VAL A 61 6.64 -15.08 2.59
CA VAL A 61 5.66 -15.66 3.52
C VAL A 61 4.27 -15.67 2.89
N THR A 62 3.49 -16.75 3.04
CA THR A 62 2.11 -16.79 2.54
C THR A 62 1.14 -17.64 3.35
N GLY A 63 -0.15 -17.28 3.32
CA GLY A 63 -1.23 -17.98 4.03
C GLY A 63 -2.25 -17.02 4.66
N SER A 64 -2.88 -17.43 5.76
CA SER A 64 -3.96 -16.70 6.43
C SER A 64 -3.72 -16.58 7.93
N ASN A 65 -4.19 -15.50 8.57
CA ASN A 65 -4.03 -15.26 10.00
C ASN A 65 -2.55 -15.29 10.43
N ILE A 66 -1.74 -14.47 9.75
CA ILE A 66 -0.29 -14.46 9.93
C ILE A 66 0.10 -13.28 10.81
N THR A 67 0.84 -13.56 11.88
CA THR A 67 1.54 -12.54 12.66
C THR A 67 3.03 -12.57 12.30
N VAL A 68 3.61 -11.43 11.92
CA VAL A 68 5.02 -11.31 11.55
C VAL A 68 5.72 -10.28 12.42
N HIS A 69 6.82 -10.67 13.05
CA HIS A 69 7.80 -9.77 13.66
C HIS A 69 9.09 -9.84 12.82
N ASN A 70 9.30 -8.84 11.96
CA ASN A 70 10.39 -8.83 11.01
C ASN A 70 11.52 -7.88 11.45
N SER A 71 12.58 -8.43 12.02
CA SER A 71 13.87 -7.75 12.22
C SER A 71 14.89 -8.08 11.11
N GLY A 72 14.55 -9.00 10.20
CA GLY A 72 15.35 -9.45 9.08
C GLY A 72 14.90 -8.93 7.71
N GLY A 73 15.23 -9.65 6.65
CA GLY A 73 14.67 -9.48 5.31
C GLY A 73 13.55 -10.49 5.02
N ILE A 74 12.45 -10.04 4.42
CA ILE A 74 11.48 -10.94 3.78
C ILE A 74 11.41 -10.55 2.31
N LEU A 75 11.77 -11.47 1.44
CA LEU A 75 11.93 -11.20 0.02
C LEU A 75 11.13 -12.21 -0.81
N GLY A 76 10.35 -11.70 -1.74
CA GLY A 76 9.75 -12.51 -2.79
C GLY A 76 10.81 -13.08 -3.73
N GLY A 77 10.51 -14.25 -4.29
CA GLY A 77 11.33 -14.91 -5.29
C GLY A 77 11.26 -14.22 -6.64
N ASN A 78 12.21 -14.49 -7.52
CA ASN A 78 12.29 -13.89 -8.84
C ASN A 78 11.56 -14.74 -9.88
N GLY A 79 11.05 -14.11 -10.94
CA GLY A 79 10.48 -14.85 -12.07
C GLY A 79 10.16 -14.02 -13.30
N VAL A 80 9.28 -14.53 -14.16
CA VAL A 80 8.63 -13.72 -15.20
C VAL A 80 7.83 -12.60 -14.53
N ASN A 81 7.08 -12.97 -13.50
CA ASN A 81 6.55 -12.04 -12.50
C ASN A 81 7.29 -12.30 -11.18
N GLY A 82 7.64 -11.26 -10.45
CA GLY A 82 8.21 -11.40 -9.12
C GLY A 82 7.18 -11.96 -8.15
N GLY A 83 7.63 -12.73 -7.17
CA GLY A 83 6.81 -13.15 -6.04
C GLY A 83 6.71 -12.06 -4.99
N ASP A 84 5.70 -12.13 -4.14
CA ASP A 84 5.49 -11.11 -3.11
C ASP A 84 6.44 -11.30 -1.92
N GLY A 85 6.76 -10.23 -1.19
CA GLY A 85 7.43 -10.38 0.10
C GLY A 85 6.55 -11.18 1.07
N ILE A 86 5.33 -10.68 1.31
CA ILE A 86 4.29 -11.33 2.11
C ILE A 86 2.99 -11.31 1.31
N ASN A 87 2.30 -12.44 1.18
CA ASN A 87 0.99 -12.53 0.52
C ASN A 87 0.00 -13.32 1.36
N GLY A 88 -1.12 -12.74 1.74
CA GLY A 88 -2.11 -13.49 2.51
C GLY A 88 -3.34 -12.72 2.98
N SER A 89 -4.03 -13.30 3.95
CA SER A 89 -5.22 -12.68 4.56
C SER A 89 -5.06 -12.54 6.07
N ASN A 90 -5.66 -11.49 6.66
CA ASN A 90 -5.58 -11.19 8.08
C ASN A 90 -4.12 -11.14 8.58
N LEU A 91 -3.38 -10.18 8.03
CA LEU A 91 -1.95 -10.01 8.26
C LEU A 91 -1.71 -9.00 9.37
N PHE A 92 -0.99 -9.38 10.43
CA PHE A 92 -0.49 -8.46 11.44
C PHE A 92 1.04 -8.41 11.38
N ILE A 93 1.59 -7.30 10.88
CA ILE A 93 3.01 -7.19 10.55
C ILE A 93 3.63 -6.08 11.39
N THR A 94 4.69 -6.40 12.10
CA THR A 94 5.64 -5.43 12.64
C THR A 94 6.94 -5.56 11.86
N ASN A 95 7.32 -4.51 11.14
CA ASN A 95 8.50 -4.50 10.29
C ASN A 95 9.54 -3.52 10.81
N ASP A 96 10.66 -4.03 11.32
CA ASP A 96 11.80 -3.26 11.81
C ASP A 96 12.98 -3.24 10.82
N ASN A 97 12.86 -3.95 9.70
CA ASN A 97 13.91 -4.03 8.68
C ASN A 97 13.28 -4.07 7.28
N MET A 98 13.52 -5.08 6.43
CA MET A 98 13.13 -5.01 5.01
C MET A 98 12.06 -6.04 4.65
N ILE A 99 11.01 -5.59 3.98
CA ILE A 99 10.07 -6.43 3.23
C ILE A 99 10.12 -5.96 1.77
N SER A 100 10.39 -6.88 0.85
CA SER A 100 10.52 -6.58 -0.57
C SER A 100 9.80 -7.61 -1.44
N GLY A 101 9.12 -7.11 -2.48
CA GLY A 101 8.73 -7.96 -3.60
C GLY A 101 9.97 -8.44 -4.38
N GLY A 102 9.81 -9.56 -5.09
CA GLY A 102 10.85 -10.15 -5.93
C GLY A 102 10.99 -9.45 -7.28
N TYR A 103 12.08 -9.74 -7.99
CA TYR A 103 12.28 -9.24 -9.35
C TYR A 103 11.42 -10.00 -10.35
N GLY A 104 10.74 -9.27 -11.24
CA GLY A 104 10.07 -9.84 -12.40
C GLY A 104 10.54 -9.26 -13.71
N ILE A 105 10.69 -10.12 -14.71
CA ILE A 105 11.02 -9.71 -16.08
C ILE A 105 9.92 -8.84 -16.69
N LYS A 106 8.66 -9.03 -16.30
CA LYS A 106 7.49 -8.23 -16.71
C LYS A 106 7.00 -7.32 -15.59
N GLN A 107 6.72 -7.90 -14.43
CA GLN A 107 6.15 -7.20 -13.30
C GLN A 107 6.85 -7.65 -12.02
N GLY A 108 7.31 -6.70 -11.20
CA GLY A 108 7.85 -7.01 -9.88
C GLY A 108 6.76 -7.51 -8.94
N GLY A 109 7.13 -8.32 -7.94
CA GLY A 109 6.16 -8.74 -6.92
C GLY A 109 5.81 -7.57 -5.99
N ASP A 110 4.70 -7.65 -5.28
CA ASP A 110 4.36 -6.66 -4.27
C ASP A 110 5.19 -6.91 -3.01
N ALA A 111 5.51 -5.88 -2.22
CA ALA A 111 6.16 -6.13 -0.93
C ALA A 111 5.20 -6.86 0.01
N ILE A 112 3.98 -6.36 0.10
CA ILE A 112 2.89 -6.95 0.88
C ILE A 112 1.63 -6.92 0.01
N SER A 113 1.02 -8.08 -0.21
CA SER A 113 -0.25 -8.23 -0.91
C SER A 113 -1.25 -8.98 -0.06
N GLY A 114 -2.55 -8.68 -0.17
CA GLY A 114 -3.55 -9.41 0.61
C GLY A 114 -4.84 -8.67 0.96
N ASN A 115 -5.53 -9.17 1.98
CA ASN A 115 -6.69 -8.51 2.58
C ASN A 115 -6.58 -8.46 4.11
N GLN A 116 -7.12 -7.41 4.73
CA GLN A 116 -7.03 -7.14 6.16
C GLN A 116 -5.57 -7.08 6.63
N ILE A 117 -4.86 -6.05 6.18
CA ILE A 117 -3.43 -5.86 6.42
C ILE A 117 -3.27 -4.80 7.51
N THR A 118 -2.69 -5.16 8.65
CA THR A 118 -2.19 -4.21 9.64
C THR A 118 -0.68 -4.21 9.62
N LEU A 119 -0.08 -3.08 9.28
CA LEU A 119 1.36 -2.89 9.16
C LEU A 119 1.85 -1.81 10.13
N ASN A 120 2.68 -2.21 11.08
CA ASN A 120 3.49 -1.32 11.91
C ASN A 120 4.90 -1.27 11.31
N ASN A 121 5.17 -0.24 10.50
CA ASN A 121 6.42 -0.15 9.73
C ASN A 121 7.40 0.83 10.38
N ASN A 122 8.51 0.29 10.83
CA ASN A 122 9.69 0.97 11.37
C ASN A 122 10.92 0.82 10.44
N GLY A 123 10.79 0.03 9.36
CA GLY A 123 11.86 -0.27 8.41
C GLY A 123 11.57 0.20 6.98
N ILE A 124 11.85 -0.67 6.00
CA ILE A 124 11.66 -0.46 4.56
C ILE A 124 10.62 -1.45 4.06
N VAL A 125 9.59 -0.94 3.38
CA VAL A 125 8.66 -1.73 2.57
C VAL A 125 8.84 -1.32 1.12
N GLN A 126 9.12 -2.29 0.25
CA GLN A 126 9.55 -2.01 -1.11
C GLN A 126 8.90 -2.92 -2.14
N GLY A 127 8.22 -2.31 -3.12
CA GLY A 127 7.74 -3.03 -4.28
C GLY A 127 8.88 -3.67 -5.06
N GLY A 128 8.63 -4.85 -5.61
CA GLY A 128 9.56 -5.60 -6.42
C GLY A 128 9.93 -4.86 -7.70
N TYR A 129 11.07 -5.25 -8.26
CA TYR A 129 11.61 -4.62 -9.45
C TYR A 129 11.10 -5.32 -10.71
N GLY A 130 10.71 -4.53 -11.71
CA GLY A 130 10.33 -5.02 -13.03
C GLY A 130 9.91 -3.85 -13.93
N PRO A 131 9.70 -4.05 -15.23
CA PRO A 131 9.18 -3.01 -16.12
C PRO A 131 7.92 -2.33 -15.60
N ASP A 132 6.98 -3.11 -15.07
CA ASP A 132 5.73 -2.60 -14.49
C ASP A 132 5.86 -2.30 -12.98
N GLY A 133 7.02 -2.61 -12.37
CA GLY A 133 7.24 -2.52 -10.93
C GLY A 133 6.35 -3.47 -10.13
N GLY A 134 6.39 -3.32 -8.80
CA GLY A 134 5.44 -3.90 -7.86
C GLY A 134 4.99 -2.83 -6.86
N CYS A 135 3.85 -3.04 -6.21
CA CYS A 135 3.36 -2.17 -5.16
C CYS A 135 4.17 -2.39 -3.88
N SER A 136 4.33 -1.35 -3.08
CA SER A 136 4.78 -1.56 -1.69
C SER A 136 3.72 -2.29 -0.89
N VAL A 137 2.45 -1.87 -1.02
CA VAL A 137 1.32 -2.54 -0.38
C VAL A 137 0.15 -2.56 -1.37
N TYR A 138 -0.40 -3.75 -1.60
CA TYR A 138 -1.57 -3.96 -2.45
C TYR A 138 -2.62 -4.77 -1.70
N GLY A 139 -3.89 -4.36 -1.73
CA GLY A 139 -4.92 -5.17 -1.08
C GLY A 139 -6.25 -4.51 -0.77
N GLU A 140 -6.98 -5.17 0.12
CA GLU A 140 -8.25 -4.77 0.70
C GLU A 140 -8.05 -4.54 2.21
N ASP A 141 -8.69 -3.52 2.79
CA ASP A 141 -8.60 -3.16 4.21
C ASP A 141 -7.17 -3.10 4.77
N ILE A 142 -6.52 -1.95 4.57
CA ILE A 142 -5.11 -1.74 4.85
C ILE A 142 -4.95 -0.67 5.93
N HIS A 143 -4.33 -1.01 7.05
CA HIS A 143 -3.95 -0.08 8.11
C HIS A 143 -2.43 0.00 8.21
N ILE A 144 -1.85 1.18 7.93
CA ILE A 144 -0.40 1.41 7.99
C ILE A 144 -0.08 2.44 9.08
N ASN A 145 0.64 2.00 10.09
CA ASN A 145 1.28 2.83 11.10
C ASN A 145 2.77 2.99 10.75
N ASN A 146 3.16 4.14 10.21
CA ASN A 146 4.56 4.41 9.86
C ASN A 146 5.27 5.20 10.97
N HIS A 147 6.44 4.70 11.38
CA HIS A 147 7.33 5.34 12.36
C HIS A 147 8.71 5.56 11.72
N ASP A 148 8.96 6.76 11.20
CA ASP A 148 10.28 7.15 10.65
C ASP A 148 10.86 6.18 9.61
N SER A 149 9.96 5.54 8.87
CA SER A 149 10.22 4.44 7.96
C SER A 149 10.11 4.86 6.49
N VAL A 150 10.43 3.95 5.56
CA VAL A 150 10.36 4.20 4.12
C VAL A 150 9.40 3.22 3.45
N ILE A 151 8.57 3.74 2.56
CA ILE A 151 7.74 2.97 1.65
C ILE A 151 8.17 3.34 0.22
N ASN A 152 8.66 2.36 -0.54
CA ASN A 152 9.23 2.53 -1.89
C ASN A 152 8.40 1.77 -2.93
N GLY A 153 7.57 2.49 -3.67
CA GLY A 153 6.60 1.93 -4.59
C GLY A 153 5.17 2.37 -4.25
N ASP A 154 4.25 2.05 -5.15
CA ASP A 154 2.87 2.50 -5.03
C ASP A 154 2.14 1.79 -3.88
N ILE A 155 1.17 2.48 -3.28
CA ILE A 155 0.15 1.85 -2.43
C ILE A 155 -1.13 1.77 -3.24
N LYS A 156 -1.72 0.58 -3.33
CA LYS A 156 -2.89 0.34 -4.16
C LYS A 156 -3.98 -0.41 -3.40
N LEU A 157 -5.18 0.16 -3.39
CA LEU A 157 -6.37 -0.56 -2.95
C LEU A 157 -7.01 -1.29 -4.13
N ALA A 158 -7.44 -2.52 -3.89
CA ALA A 158 -8.24 -3.25 -4.84
C ALA A 158 -9.60 -2.57 -5.05
N SER A 159 -10.09 -2.60 -6.28
CA SER A 159 -11.45 -2.15 -6.59
C SER A 159 -12.45 -3.17 -6.07
N ILE A 160 -13.49 -2.69 -5.39
CA ILE A 160 -14.60 -3.50 -4.92
C ILE A 160 -15.86 -3.20 -5.73
N PRO A 161 -16.81 -4.14 -5.80
CA PRO A 161 -18.14 -3.84 -6.32
C PRO A 161 -18.79 -2.70 -5.52
N VAL A 162 -19.60 -1.90 -6.21
CA VAL A 162 -20.39 -0.80 -5.64
C VAL A 162 -21.09 -1.28 -4.35
N ASN A 163 -20.90 -0.56 -3.23
CA ASN A 163 -21.39 -0.84 -1.86
C ASN A 163 -20.53 -1.74 -0.94
N GLY A 164 -19.31 -2.13 -1.32
CA GLY A 164 -18.32 -2.54 -0.32
C GLY A 164 -17.67 -1.32 0.35
N THR A 165 -16.94 -1.54 1.45
CA THR A 165 -16.09 -0.49 2.06
C THR A 165 -14.69 -1.06 2.25
N ASN A 166 -13.80 -0.81 1.29
CA ASN A 166 -12.37 -1.03 1.50
C ASN A 166 -11.80 0.22 2.16
N GLU A 167 -11.12 0.05 3.28
CA GLU A 167 -10.49 1.16 3.97
C GLU A 167 -8.96 1.14 3.80
N LEU A 168 -8.35 2.28 3.52
CA LEU A 168 -6.92 2.49 3.79
C LEU A 168 -6.76 3.57 4.82
N ILE A 169 -6.15 3.22 5.95
CA ILE A 169 -5.75 4.17 6.98
C ILE A 169 -4.23 4.27 6.94
N ILE A 170 -3.70 5.45 6.64
CA ILE A 170 -2.28 5.74 6.81
C ILE A 170 -2.12 6.73 7.97
N LYS A 171 -1.39 6.30 8.99
CA LYS A 171 -1.04 7.10 10.15
C LYS A 171 0.47 7.25 10.25
N ASN A 172 0.95 8.46 9.99
CA ASN A 172 2.35 8.82 10.24
C ASN A 172 2.50 9.33 11.68
N ILE A 173 3.25 8.59 12.51
CA ILE A 173 3.24 8.77 13.97
C ILE A 173 4.34 9.74 14.44
N ASN A 174 5.57 9.60 13.96
CA ASN A 174 6.72 10.37 14.42
C ASN A 174 7.02 11.59 13.53
N ASN A 175 7.70 11.39 12.38
CA ASN A 175 8.00 12.41 11.39
C ASN A 175 7.16 12.28 10.10
N ALA A 176 7.34 13.22 9.18
CA ALA A 176 6.79 13.09 7.82
C ALA A 176 7.43 11.88 7.14
N THR A 177 6.62 10.89 6.76
CA THR A 177 7.10 9.75 6.00
C THR A 177 6.92 10.04 4.51
N ALA A 178 8.01 9.86 3.76
CA ALA A 178 7.97 9.88 2.31
C ALA A 178 7.52 8.49 1.82
N ILE A 179 6.35 8.46 1.19
CA ILE A 179 5.92 7.35 0.35
C ILE A 179 6.49 7.67 -1.03
N ASN A 180 7.55 6.96 -1.40
CA ASN A 180 8.24 7.11 -2.68
C ASN A 180 7.49 6.33 -3.76
N GLY A 181 6.25 6.73 -3.98
CA GLY A 181 5.29 6.11 -4.89
C GLY A 181 3.99 6.90 -4.93
N GLY A 182 3.07 6.45 -5.77
CA GLY A 182 1.72 6.96 -5.88
C GLY A 182 0.74 6.28 -4.90
N LEU A 183 -0.49 6.77 -4.95
CA LEU A 183 -1.64 6.17 -4.28
C LEU A 183 -2.72 5.89 -5.32
N MET A 184 -3.12 4.63 -5.44
CA MET A 184 -4.22 4.21 -6.31
C MET A 184 -5.37 3.72 -5.45
N ILE A 185 -6.47 4.47 -5.45
CA ILE A 185 -7.67 4.15 -4.67
C ILE A 185 -8.64 3.46 -5.61
N GLY A 186 -8.87 2.15 -5.42
CA GLY A 186 -9.79 1.35 -6.24
C GLY A 186 -11.25 1.78 -6.09
N ASN A 187 -12.10 1.35 -7.03
CA ASN A 187 -13.52 1.69 -7.05
C ASN A 187 -14.19 1.35 -5.71
N GLY A 188 -15.05 2.24 -5.21
CA GLY A 188 -15.81 2.07 -3.97
C GLY A 188 -14.98 2.11 -2.67
N SER A 189 -13.68 2.39 -2.76
CA SER A 189 -12.78 2.40 -1.61
C SER A 189 -12.75 3.76 -0.93
N SER A 190 -12.45 3.78 0.37
CA SER A 190 -12.27 5.00 1.16
C SER A 190 -10.90 5.04 1.80
N VAL A 191 -10.20 6.16 1.65
CA VAL A 191 -8.88 6.37 2.26
C VAL A 191 -8.98 7.43 3.33
N TYR A 192 -8.36 7.19 4.47
CA TYR A 192 -8.24 8.13 5.57
C TYR A 192 -6.77 8.38 5.87
N LEU A 193 -6.34 9.62 5.68
CA LEU A 193 -5.01 10.06 6.07
C LEU A 193 -5.10 10.82 7.41
N SER A 194 -4.22 10.46 8.35
CA SER A 194 -4.16 11.09 9.67
C SER A 194 -2.74 11.16 10.23
N GLY A 195 -2.53 11.98 11.26
CA GLY A 195 -1.23 12.14 11.93
C GLY A 195 -0.37 13.28 11.38
N LYS A 196 0.92 13.00 11.14
CA LYS A 196 1.91 13.93 10.54
C LYS A 196 1.81 13.94 9.01
N ASN A 197 2.59 14.78 8.33
CA ASN A 197 2.55 14.94 6.86
C ASN A 197 2.73 13.59 6.13
N SER A 198 1.96 13.38 5.07
CA SER A 198 2.07 12.23 4.17
C SER A 198 2.48 12.73 2.79
N ILE A 199 3.72 12.46 2.40
CA ILE A 199 4.27 12.92 1.13
C ILE A 199 4.21 11.73 0.17
N PHE A 200 3.44 11.84 -0.91
CA PHE A 200 3.43 10.88 -2.00
C PHE A 200 4.24 11.46 -3.15
N ASN A 201 5.38 10.85 -3.47
CA ASN A 201 6.25 11.34 -4.56
C ASN A 201 5.79 10.87 -5.95
N GLY A 202 4.66 10.16 -6.02
CA GLY A 202 3.98 9.74 -7.25
C GLY A 202 2.65 10.46 -7.49
N ASN A 203 1.85 9.85 -8.36
CA ASN A 203 0.50 10.32 -8.67
C ASN A 203 -0.52 9.74 -7.69
N ILE A 204 -1.57 10.50 -7.38
CA ILE A 204 -2.75 10.00 -6.69
C ILE A 204 -3.87 9.84 -7.73
N SER A 205 -4.45 8.64 -7.80
CA SER A 205 -5.63 8.37 -8.63
C SER A 205 -6.76 7.85 -7.75
N ILE A 206 -7.91 8.50 -7.83
CA ILE A 206 -9.13 8.12 -7.14
C ILE A 206 -10.11 7.59 -8.18
N ASP A 207 -10.42 6.30 -8.13
CA ASP A 207 -11.33 5.63 -9.07
C ASP A 207 -12.81 5.98 -8.81
N GLU A 208 -13.70 5.45 -9.63
CA GLU A 208 -15.15 5.68 -9.53
C GLU A 208 -15.71 5.31 -8.14
N ASP A 209 -16.66 6.10 -7.64
CA ASP A 209 -17.29 5.92 -6.32
C ASP A 209 -16.32 5.83 -5.13
N ALA A 210 -15.06 6.23 -5.31
CA ALA A 210 -14.04 6.18 -4.27
C ALA A 210 -13.84 7.53 -3.59
N SER A 211 -13.38 7.50 -2.34
CA SER A 211 -13.15 8.70 -1.55
C SER A 211 -11.76 8.75 -0.92
N MET A 212 -11.21 9.96 -0.83
CA MET A 212 -10.04 10.25 -0.01
C MET A 212 -10.42 11.33 1.00
N ASN A 213 -10.27 11.00 2.28
CA ASN A 213 -10.65 11.83 3.41
C ASN A 213 -9.39 12.28 4.16
N LEU A 214 -9.10 13.58 4.11
CA LEU A 214 -8.04 14.19 4.92
C LEU A 214 -8.66 14.57 6.27
N SER A 215 -8.40 13.75 7.27
CA SER A 215 -9.00 13.87 8.60
C SER A 215 -8.08 14.61 9.59
N VAL A 216 -8.60 14.83 10.81
CA VAL A 216 -8.01 15.61 11.90
C VAL A 216 -6.55 15.20 12.18
N GLY A 217 -5.65 16.17 12.14
CA GLY A 217 -4.20 15.98 12.22
C GLY A 217 -3.51 16.93 11.24
N ASN A 218 -2.21 17.19 11.38
CA ASN A 218 -1.48 18.05 10.45
C ASN A 218 -1.14 17.28 9.15
N ALA A 219 -2.09 16.51 8.62
CA ALA A 219 -1.93 15.77 7.38
C ALA A 219 -1.78 16.77 6.23
N ASN A 220 -0.57 16.89 5.70
CA ASN A 220 -0.28 17.60 4.46
C ASN A 220 -0.08 16.54 3.38
N VAL A 221 -0.73 16.73 2.23
CA VAL A 221 -0.58 15.87 1.05
C VAL A 221 0.26 16.61 0.02
N HIS A 222 1.29 15.92 -0.48
CA HIS A 222 2.01 16.29 -1.69
C HIS A 222 1.88 15.14 -2.68
N ALA A 223 1.62 15.47 -3.94
CA ALA A 223 1.49 14.53 -5.04
C ALA A 223 1.85 15.24 -6.35
N ASN A 224 2.40 14.51 -7.33
CA ASN A 224 2.73 15.07 -8.64
C ASN A 224 1.45 15.49 -9.37
N THR A 225 0.43 14.63 -9.33
CA THR A 225 -0.91 14.87 -9.84
C THR A 225 -1.94 14.21 -8.93
N ILE A 226 -3.15 14.76 -8.88
CA ILE A 226 -4.33 14.14 -8.27
C ILE A 226 -5.38 14.02 -9.36
N THR A 227 -5.77 12.79 -9.70
CA THR A 227 -6.79 12.48 -10.71
C THR A 227 -8.04 11.95 -10.03
N LEU A 228 -9.17 12.58 -10.32
CA LEU A 228 -10.50 12.20 -9.84
C LEU A 228 -11.30 11.63 -11.02
N LYS A 229 -11.79 10.39 -10.91
CA LYS A 229 -12.74 9.81 -11.89
C LYS A 229 -14.18 10.18 -11.55
N SER A 230 -15.14 9.75 -12.38
CA SER A 230 -16.57 9.99 -12.19
C SER A 230 -17.01 9.61 -10.78
N ASP A 231 -17.82 10.46 -10.14
CA ASP A 231 -18.38 10.21 -8.80
C ASP A 231 -17.31 9.93 -7.72
N SER A 232 -16.07 10.38 -7.90
CA SER A 232 -15.03 10.30 -6.87
C SER A 232 -14.99 11.57 -6.00
N TRP A 233 -14.59 11.41 -4.75
CA TRP A 233 -14.58 12.50 -3.78
C TRP A 233 -13.19 12.70 -3.13
N LEU A 234 -12.73 13.95 -3.09
CA LEU A 234 -11.66 14.39 -2.21
C LEU A 234 -12.26 15.26 -1.10
N ASN A 235 -12.42 14.67 0.08
CA ASN A 235 -12.98 15.33 1.25
C ASN A 235 -11.84 15.86 2.13
N ILE A 236 -11.89 17.16 2.45
CA ILE A 236 -10.90 17.80 3.31
C ILE A 236 -11.64 18.38 4.52
N ASP A 237 -11.67 17.60 5.61
CA ASP A 237 -12.32 17.98 6.87
C ASP A 237 -11.27 18.31 7.96
N THR A 238 -10.28 19.10 7.56
CA THR A 238 -9.21 19.59 8.41
C THR A 238 -8.70 20.93 7.90
N SER A 239 -7.96 21.68 8.73
CA SER A 239 -7.28 22.89 8.28
C SER A 239 -6.07 22.51 7.41
N ILE A 240 -6.11 22.83 6.12
CA ILE A 240 -4.92 22.74 5.26
C ILE A 240 -3.92 23.79 5.73
N LYS A 241 -2.81 23.35 6.33
CA LYS A 241 -1.73 24.25 6.77
C LYS A 241 -0.71 24.50 5.67
N ASN A 242 -0.40 23.47 4.85
CA ASN A 242 0.49 23.58 3.71
C ASN A 242 -0.05 22.72 2.55
N TRP A 243 -0.22 23.33 1.38
CA TRP A 243 -0.56 22.63 0.12
C TRP A 243 0.55 22.85 -0.89
N THR A 244 1.01 21.78 -1.53
CA THR A 244 2.06 21.85 -2.56
C THR A 244 1.73 20.89 -3.69
N GLN A 245 1.50 21.43 -4.88
CA GLN A 245 1.13 20.69 -6.08
C GLN A 245 1.87 21.28 -7.28
N ASP A 246 2.43 20.42 -8.13
CA ASP A 246 3.23 20.84 -9.27
C ASP A 246 2.36 21.08 -10.52
N TYR A 247 1.28 20.31 -10.72
CA TYR A 247 0.36 20.46 -11.86
C TYR A 247 -1.09 20.06 -11.51
N TYR A 248 -2.10 20.69 -12.14
CA TYR A 248 -3.51 20.28 -12.06
C TYR A 248 -4.09 20.01 -13.46
N THR A 249 -4.95 19.01 -13.59
CA THR A 249 -5.86 18.82 -14.75
C THR A 249 -7.23 18.44 -14.20
N LEU A 250 -8.18 19.38 -14.22
CA LEU A 250 -9.59 19.09 -13.90
C LEU A 250 -10.25 18.51 -15.14
N LEU A 251 -10.52 17.20 -15.14
CA LEU A 251 -11.46 16.59 -16.08
C LEU A 251 -12.85 16.68 -15.45
N SER A 252 -13.57 17.77 -15.69
CA SER A 252 -14.94 17.90 -15.19
C SER A 252 -15.88 17.02 -16.01
N SER A 253 -16.53 16.03 -15.38
CA SER A 253 -17.77 15.42 -15.88
C SER A 253 -18.97 16.07 -15.19
N ASP A 254 -19.09 17.39 -15.29
CA ASP A 254 -20.21 18.10 -14.68
C ASP A 254 -21.42 18.01 -15.64
N THR A 255 -22.35 17.09 -15.37
CA THR A 255 -23.62 16.98 -16.14
C THR A 255 -24.87 17.14 -15.29
N ASP A 256 -24.79 17.71 -14.08
CA ASP A 256 -26.02 18.10 -13.37
C ASP A 256 -25.83 19.37 -12.52
N ASN A 257 -25.94 20.51 -13.20
CA ASN A 257 -26.10 21.81 -12.59
C ASN A 257 -27.52 21.93 -11.99
N LYS A 258 -27.73 21.39 -10.78
CA LYS A 258 -28.85 21.79 -9.92
C LYS A 258 -28.30 22.53 -8.70
N GLN A 259 -28.31 23.85 -8.80
CA GLN A 259 -28.28 24.74 -7.63
C GLN A 259 -29.42 24.36 -6.68
N THR A 260 -29.12 23.54 -5.68
CA THR A 260 -29.87 23.55 -4.43
C THR A 260 -29.17 24.55 -3.51
N THR A 261 -29.89 25.61 -3.19
CA THR A 261 -29.56 26.58 -2.15
C THR A 261 -29.35 25.84 -0.84
N ASP A 262 -28.10 25.48 -0.55
CA ASP A 262 -27.46 25.47 0.78
C ASP A 262 -26.06 24.82 0.68
N GLY A 263 -25.06 25.66 0.38
CA GLY A 263 -23.67 25.55 0.85
C GLY A 263 -22.75 24.38 0.42
N CYS A 264 -21.97 24.57 -0.65
CA CYS A 264 -20.51 24.28 -0.74
C CYS A 264 -19.99 24.82 -2.10
N ARG A 265 -19.20 25.91 -2.22
CA ARG A 265 -17.78 26.17 -1.90
C ARG A 265 -16.73 25.39 -2.73
N LEU A 266 -16.75 25.63 -4.04
CA LEU A 266 -15.54 25.68 -4.88
C LEU A 266 -15.70 26.80 -5.92
N CYS A 267 -15.83 28.04 -5.44
CA CYS A 267 -15.66 29.22 -6.28
C CYS A 267 -14.20 29.67 -6.14
N ALA A 268 -13.37 29.40 -7.16
CA ALA A 268 -12.08 30.04 -7.28
C ALA A 268 -12.28 31.53 -7.59
N GLU A 269 -12.37 32.38 -6.55
CA GLU A 269 -12.22 33.83 -6.72
C GLU A 269 -10.76 34.16 -7.01
N HIS A 270 -10.41 34.19 -8.30
CA HIS A 270 -9.15 34.78 -8.76
C HIS A 270 -9.18 36.31 -8.53
N SER A 271 -8.65 36.74 -7.40
CA SER A 271 -8.34 38.16 -7.13
C SER A 271 -6.88 38.44 -7.44
N TRP A 272 -6.56 38.82 -8.68
CA TRP A 272 -5.27 39.44 -8.99
C TRP A 272 -5.24 40.85 -8.36
N ARG A 273 -4.54 41.03 -7.23
CA ARG A 273 -4.09 42.38 -6.85
C ARG A 273 -3.02 42.81 -7.86
N LYS A 274 -3.29 43.88 -8.61
CA LYS A 274 -2.25 44.59 -9.36
C LYS A 274 -1.17 45.06 -8.36
N PRO A 275 0.11 45.10 -8.76
CA PRO A 275 1.12 45.81 -7.98
C PRO A 275 0.76 47.29 -8.00
N ASP A 276 0.63 47.91 -6.83
CA ASP A 276 0.55 49.36 -6.72
C ASP A 276 1.89 49.94 -7.19
N THR A 277 1.85 50.72 -8.27
CA THR A 277 2.94 51.59 -8.68
C THR A 277 2.87 52.87 -7.87
N GLU A 278 3.88 53.13 -7.05
CA GLU A 278 4.49 54.46 -6.84
C GLU A 278 6.01 54.29 -6.65
#